data_AF-A0A8J7TP95-F1
#
_entry.id   AF-A0A8J7TP95-F1
#
_cell.length_a   1.000
_cell.length_b   1.000
_cell.length_c   1.000
_cell.angle_alpha   90.00
_cell.angle_beta   90.00
_cell.angle_gamma   90.00
#
_symmetry.space_group_name_H-M   'P 1'
#
loop_
_entity.id
_entity.type
_entity.pdbx_description
1 polymer ?
#
loop_
_entity_poly.entity_id
_entity_poly.type
_entity_poly.pdbx_seq_one_letter_code
_entity_poly.pdbx_strand_id
1 'polypeptide(L)'
;MSSDISDIADDFRLGRVVHESGRLTNAEISEYEEILVKEQSNLLARARLLGHFNRLDCSNKSTNVEVSKSRFNHISWFVHHIPDSRFCGESHCYLDSGDPNYSAVKEIWLEECQRSNSLMRHVNAFMFSANGKDSNLNGILGELSGRYHSNVWISALQSYMEPSKSWSSEMVENQLKIPSASPEEIESVTNLFNNLELNKLAGIASSSTTKSEFYSSINRLEDNPVDPEPTAIALGYTFSSYLSSSVIGFNPELTAIRFGLMCWLIRNAPGSQLASHAFAMDPLDELDYLNDALSILWERQIASDQSDKRVLKNVAIFAAKLGVSPVAQKIVNQLSRTKYGKQLLAEVVSQY
;
A
#
# COMPACT_ATOMS: atom_id res chain seq x y z
N MET A 1 -3.11 1.66 30.87
CA MET A 1 -2.30 0.58 30.29
C MET A 1 -2.65 0.43 28.81
N SER A 2 -2.28 1.38 27.94
CA SER A 2 -2.67 1.35 26.53
C SER A 2 -1.65 2.00 25.58
N SER A 3 -0.36 1.89 25.90
CA SER A 3 0.73 2.34 25.02
C SER A 3 1.32 1.21 24.16
N ASP A 4 1.07 -0.06 24.50
CA ASP A 4 1.87 -1.16 23.94
C ASP A 4 1.18 -1.92 22.80
N ILE A 5 -0.10 -1.62 22.54
CA ILE A 5 -0.85 -2.23 21.41
C ILE A 5 -0.62 -1.43 20.11
N SER A 6 -0.30 -0.13 20.18
CA SER A 6 -0.23 0.72 18.98
C SER A 6 0.93 0.40 18.04
N ASP A 7 2.05 -0.08 18.57
CA ASP A 7 3.30 -0.24 17.80
C ASP A 7 3.48 -1.64 17.19
N ILE A 8 2.70 -2.62 17.66
CA ILE A 8 2.62 -3.98 17.09
C ILE A 8 1.40 -4.14 16.18
N ALA A 9 0.35 -3.31 16.35
CA ALA A 9 -0.83 -3.26 15.49
C ALA A 9 -0.60 -2.53 14.15
N ASP A 10 0.61 -2.58 13.62
CA ASP A 10 0.80 -2.21 12.23
C ASP A 10 0.27 -3.37 11.38
N ASP A 11 -0.92 -3.19 10.78
CA ASP A 11 -1.64 -4.19 9.99
C ASP A 11 -0.71 -4.97 9.03
N PHE A 12 0.30 -4.30 8.49
CA PHE A 12 1.33 -4.86 7.61
C PHE A 12 2.19 -5.94 8.28
N ARG A 13 2.57 -5.75 9.56
CA ARG A 13 3.34 -6.74 10.31
C ARG A 13 2.53 -7.99 10.55
N LEU A 14 1.24 -7.87 10.84
CA LEU A 14 0.35 -9.01 11.05
C LEU A 14 0.17 -9.83 9.76
N GLY A 15 -0.07 -9.17 8.62
CA GLY A 15 -0.20 -9.84 7.33
C GLY A 15 1.07 -10.63 6.96
N ARG A 16 2.25 -10.03 7.18
CA ARG A 16 3.54 -10.71 6.98
C ARG A 16 3.70 -11.92 7.90
N VAL A 17 3.39 -11.77 9.19
CA VAL A 17 3.46 -12.86 10.16
C VAL A 17 2.59 -14.04 9.72
N VAL A 18 1.33 -13.81 9.36
CA VAL A 18 0.44 -14.87 8.85
C VAL A 18 1.05 -15.57 7.64
N HIS A 19 1.57 -14.80 6.68
CA HIS A 19 2.19 -15.36 5.48
C HIS A 19 3.40 -16.24 5.81
N GLU A 20 4.26 -15.79 6.73
CA GLU A 20 5.48 -16.49 7.14
C GLU A 20 5.23 -17.69 8.08
N SER A 21 4.06 -17.77 8.70
CA SER A 21 3.76 -18.74 9.78
C SER A 21 3.78 -20.21 9.38
N GLY A 22 3.94 -20.52 8.09
CA GLY A 22 4.33 -21.86 7.64
C GLY A 22 3.44 -23.00 8.17
N ARG A 23 4.02 -24.21 8.21
CA ARG A 23 3.45 -25.33 8.97
C ARG A 23 4.17 -25.37 10.32
N LEU A 24 3.54 -24.80 11.35
CA LEU A 24 3.97 -24.94 12.73
C LEU A 24 3.98 -26.42 13.15
N THR A 25 4.94 -26.77 14.01
CA THR A 25 4.99 -28.05 14.72
C THR A 25 4.00 -28.08 15.88
N ASN A 26 3.62 -29.26 16.36
CA ASN A 26 2.71 -29.39 17.51
C ASN A 26 3.24 -28.69 18.78
N ALA A 27 4.57 -28.64 18.96
CA ALA A 27 5.20 -27.94 20.07
C ALA A 27 4.98 -26.42 19.96
N GLU A 28 5.19 -25.84 18.78
CA GLU A 28 4.96 -24.41 18.52
C GLU A 28 3.48 -24.03 18.64
N ILE A 29 2.57 -24.88 18.17
CA ILE A 29 1.11 -24.66 18.33
C ILE A 29 0.77 -24.58 19.82
N SER A 30 1.22 -25.56 20.61
CA SER A 30 0.98 -25.60 22.06
C SER A 30 1.56 -24.38 22.76
N GLU A 31 2.76 -23.94 22.37
CA GLU A 31 3.39 -22.73 22.92
C GLU A 31 2.56 -21.48 22.65
N TYR A 32 2.08 -21.27 21.42
CA TYR A 32 1.22 -20.11 21.13
C TYR A 32 -0.14 -20.19 21.82
N GLU A 33 -0.74 -21.37 21.94
CA GLU A 33 -1.97 -21.55 22.71
C GLU A 33 -1.76 -21.22 24.20
N GLU A 34 -0.66 -21.66 24.80
CA GLU A 34 -0.30 -21.30 26.18
C GLU A 34 -0.07 -19.79 26.35
N ILE A 35 0.55 -19.14 25.36
CA ILE A 35 0.69 -17.67 25.32
C ILE A 35 -0.70 -17.04 25.33
N LEU A 36 -1.63 -17.51 24.50
CA LEU A 36 -2.99 -16.95 24.43
C LEU A 36 -3.84 -17.21 25.67
N VAL A 37 -3.56 -18.28 26.43
CA VAL A 37 -4.17 -18.51 27.74
C VAL A 37 -3.75 -17.44 28.74
N LYS A 38 -2.46 -17.03 28.72
CA LYS A 38 -1.91 -16.03 29.63
C LYS A 38 -2.21 -14.59 29.17
N GLU A 39 -2.17 -14.37 27.87
CA GLU A 39 -2.30 -13.07 27.22
C GLU A 39 -3.21 -13.18 25.99
N GLN A 40 -4.52 -13.10 26.21
CA GLN A 40 -5.50 -13.22 25.13
C GLN A 40 -5.35 -12.13 24.06
N SER A 41 -4.75 -10.98 24.36
CA SER A 41 -4.52 -9.89 23.42
C SER A 41 -3.25 -10.05 22.57
N ASN A 42 -2.49 -11.14 22.71
CA ASN A 42 -1.23 -11.31 21.98
C ASN A 42 -1.48 -11.49 20.47
N LEU A 43 -1.38 -10.38 19.72
CA LEU A 43 -1.69 -10.33 18.29
C LEU A 43 -0.78 -11.24 17.45
N LEU A 44 0.50 -11.35 17.81
CA LEU A 44 1.47 -12.16 17.08
C LEU A 44 1.18 -13.65 17.21
N ALA A 45 0.90 -14.14 18.42
CA ALA A 45 0.52 -15.53 18.64
C ALA A 45 -0.78 -15.88 17.88
N ARG A 46 -1.78 -14.99 17.89
CA ARG A 46 -3.02 -15.17 17.11
C ARG A 46 -2.77 -15.20 15.61
N ALA A 47 -2.01 -14.25 15.09
CA ALA A 47 -1.66 -14.20 13.66
C ALA A 47 -0.91 -15.47 13.23
N ARG A 48 0.02 -15.96 14.07
CA ARG A 48 0.76 -17.20 13.78
C ARG A 48 -0.14 -18.42 13.69
N LEU A 49 -1.01 -18.61 14.68
CA LEU A 49 -1.98 -19.70 14.68
C LEU A 49 -2.97 -19.59 13.51
N LEU A 50 -3.46 -18.38 13.21
CA LEU A 50 -4.36 -18.16 12.07
C LEU A 50 -3.69 -18.52 10.73
N GLY A 51 -2.44 -18.11 10.51
CA GLY A 51 -1.69 -18.46 9.30
C GLY A 51 -1.43 -19.96 9.16
N HIS A 52 -1.12 -20.63 10.27
CA HIS A 52 -0.98 -22.09 10.31
C HIS A 52 -2.28 -22.81 9.90
N PHE A 53 -3.39 -22.49 10.57
CA PHE A 53 -4.68 -23.15 10.31
C PHE A 53 -5.22 -22.83 8.91
N ASN A 54 -5.01 -21.61 8.40
CA ASN A 54 -5.36 -21.25 7.03
C ASN A 54 -4.65 -22.16 6.00
N ARG A 55 -3.35 -22.43 6.17
CA ARG A 55 -2.60 -23.32 5.29
C ARG A 55 -3.06 -24.78 5.36
N LEU A 56 -3.42 -25.26 6.54
CA LEU A 56 -3.96 -26.62 6.71
C LEU A 56 -5.28 -26.80 5.96
N ASP A 57 -6.16 -25.80 6.05
CA ASP A 57 -7.46 -25.76 5.38
C ASP A 57 -7.33 -25.79 3.85
N CYS A 58 -6.40 -25.01 3.28
CA CYS A 58 -6.13 -25.04 1.84
C CYS A 58 -5.57 -26.40 1.33
N SER A 59 -4.97 -27.22 2.20
CA SER A 59 -4.29 -28.45 1.81
C SER A 59 -5.17 -29.70 1.83
N ASN A 60 -6.28 -29.69 2.56
CA ASN A 60 -7.20 -30.82 2.69
C ASN A 60 -8.62 -30.38 2.32
N LYS A 61 -9.06 -30.71 1.09
CA LYS A 61 -10.41 -30.40 0.57
C LYS A 61 -11.58 -31.07 1.34
N SER A 62 -11.30 -31.75 2.44
CA SER A 62 -12.28 -32.19 3.44
C SER A 62 -12.05 -31.35 4.69
N THR A 63 -12.94 -30.37 4.92
CA THR A 63 -12.91 -29.43 6.04
C THR A 63 -12.72 -30.19 7.35
N ASN A 64 -11.51 -30.16 7.92
CA ASN A 64 -11.32 -30.69 9.26
C ASN A 64 -12.09 -29.76 10.21
N VAL A 65 -13.16 -30.27 10.81
CA VAL A 65 -14.06 -29.51 11.70
C VAL A 65 -13.28 -28.78 12.80
N GLU A 66 -12.21 -29.38 13.30
CA GLU A 66 -11.36 -28.77 14.34
C GLU A 66 -10.52 -27.61 13.81
N VAL A 67 -10.01 -27.72 12.58
CA VAL A 67 -9.28 -26.63 11.91
C VAL A 67 -10.22 -25.47 11.63
N SER A 68 -11.40 -25.75 11.04
CA SER A 68 -12.43 -24.73 10.78
C SER A 68 -12.87 -24.02 12.06
N LYS A 69 -13.12 -24.76 13.14
CA LYS A 69 -13.45 -24.18 14.45
C LYS A 69 -12.32 -23.31 15.02
N SER A 70 -11.07 -23.73 14.86
CA SER A 70 -9.91 -22.95 15.33
C SER A 70 -9.76 -21.66 14.52
N ARG A 71 -9.91 -21.73 13.20
CA ARG A 71 -9.94 -20.53 12.33
C ARG A 71 -11.04 -19.58 12.73
N PHE A 72 -12.26 -20.09 12.91
CA PHE A 72 -13.40 -19.31 13.38
C PHE A 72 -13.07 -18.54 14.67
N ASN A 73 -12.54 -19.21 15.70
CA ASN A 73 -12.20 -18.57 16.97
C ASN A 73 -11.20 -17.41 16.82
N HIS A 74 -10.17 -17.58 15.98
CA HIS A 74 -9.18 -16.52 15.75
C HIS A 74 -9.75 -15.37 14.92
N ILE A 75 -10.49 -15.67 13.85
CA ILE A 75 -11.16 -14.68 13.01
C ILE A 75 -12.15 -13.86 13.85
N SER A 76 -13.08 -14.51 14.55
CA SER A 76 -14.05 -13.85 15.42
C SER A 76 -13.39 -12.97 16.47
N TRP A 77 -12.25 -13.40 17.03
CA TRP A 77 -11.50 -12.55 17.96
C TRP A 77 -11.01 -11.27 17.29
N PHE A 78 -10.38 -11.36 16.12
CA PHE A 78 -9.89 -10.20 15.38
C PHE A 78 -11.04 -9.25 15.03
N VAL A 79 -12.16 -9.77 14.53
CA VAL A 79 -13.33 -8.95 14.18
C VAL A 79 -13.92 -8.26 15.41
N HIS A 80 -13.98 -8.91 16.56
CA HIS A 80 -14.53 -8.28 17.78
C HIS A 80 -13.60 -7.25 18.44
N HIS A 81 -12.28 -7.46 18.37
CA HIS A 81 -11.34 -6.66 19.18
C HIS A 81 -10.62 -5.59 18.36
N ILE A 82 -10.37 -5.83 17.08
CA ILE A 82 -9.73 -4.88 16.17
C ILE A 82 -10.43 -4.80 14.80
N PRO A 83 -11.77 -4.65 14.74
CA PRO A 83 -12.55 -4.64 13.48
C PRO A 83 -12.09 -3.61 12.45
N ASP A 84 -11.44 -2.54 12.92
CA ASP A 84 -10.96 -1.42 12.10
C ASP A 84 -9.56 -1.67 11.51
N SER A 85 -8.90 -2.77 11.89
CA SER A 85 -7.61 -3.18 11.32
C SER A 85 -7.81 -3.73 9.90
N ARG A 86 -7.03 -3.27 8.91
CA ARG A 86 -7.11 -3.80 7.53
C ARG A 86 -6.78 -5.29 7.44
N PHE A 87 -6.02 -5.82 8.40
CA PHE A 87 -5.71 -7.23 8.49
C PHE A 87 -6.99 -8.10 8.51
N CYS A 88 -8.06 -7.60 9.14
CA CYS A 88 -9.35 -8.29 9.15
C CYS A 88 -10.01 -8.37 7.75
N GLY A 89 -9.61 -7.50 6.83
CA GLY A 89 -10.00 -7.48 5.42
C GLY A 89 -9.05 -8.24 4.49
N GLU A 90 -8.14 -9.05 5.01
CA GLU A 90 -7.30 -9.92 4.19
C GLU A 90 -7.85 -11.34 4.08
N SER A 91 -7.43 -12.06 3.03
CA SER A 91 -7.94 -13.39 2.68
C SER A 91 -7.81 -14.45 3.78
N HIS A 92 -6.81 -14.30 4.66
CA HIS A 92 -6.57 -15.23 5.76
C HIS A 92 -7.59 -15.06 6.90
N CYS A 93 -8.25 -13.89 6.99
CA CYS A 93 -9.29 -13.58 7.97
C CYS A 93 -10.70 -13.99 7.49
N TYR A 94 -10.81 -14.77 6.41
CA TYR A 94 -12.09 -15.20 5.84
C TYR A 94 -12.33 -16.69 5.96
N LEU A 95 -13.61 -17.04 6.05
CA LEU A 95 -14.07 -18.41 5.83
C LEU A 95 -14.74 -18.49 4.46
N ASP A 96 -14.60 -19.63 3.79
CA ASP A 96 -15.33 -19.88 2.55
C ASP A 96 -16.83 -20.03 2.84
N SER A 97 -17.70 -19.72 1.88
CA SER A 97 -19.15 -19.83 2.07
C SER A 97 -19.66 -21.26 2.28
N GLY A 98 -18.83 -22.27 2.01
CA GLY A 98 -19.09 -23.67 2.35
C GLY A 98 -18.68 -24.07 3.77
N ASP A 99 -17.98 -23.21 4.52
CA ASP A 99 -17.58 -23.46 5.90
C ASP A 99 -18.80 -23.37 6.84
N PRO A 100 -18.99 -24.32 7.77
CA PRO A 100 -20.14 -24.32 8.68
C PRO A 100 -20.20 -23.08 9.60
N ASN A 101 -19.07 -22.41 9.83
CA ASN A 101 -18.98 -21.22 10.67
C ASN A 101 -19.07 -19.91 9.86
N TYR A 102 -19.21 -19.95 8.53
CA TYR A 102 -19.31 -18.76 7.68
C TYR A 102 -20.43 -17.81 8.13
N SER A 103 -21.64 -18.35 8.36
CA SER A 103 -22.79 -17.54 8.79
C SER A 103 -22.56 -16.85 10.13
N ALA A 104 -21.87 -17.50 11.06
CA ALA A 104 -21.56 -16.92 12.36
C ALA A 104 -20.57 -15.74 12.24
N VAL A 105 -19.54 -15.85 11.39
CA VAL A 105 -18.63 -14.72 11.12
C VAL A 105 -19.35 -13.59 10.40
N LYS A 106 -20.26 -13.91 9.49
CA LYS A 106 -21.11 -12.90 8.82
C LYS A 106 -21.94 -12.11 9.83
N GLU A 107 -22.59 -12.79 10.77
CA GLU A 107 -23.38 -12.15 11.83
C GLU A 107 -22.52 -11.22 12.70
N ILE A 108 -21.32 -11.67 13.08
CA ILE A 108 -20.37 -10.84 13.82
C ILE A 108 -20.01 -9.56 13.06
N TRP A 109 -19.73 -9.66 11.74
CA TRP A 109 -19.47 -8.47 10.93
C TRP A 109 -20.66 -7.51 10.87
N LEU A 110 -21.88 -8.04 10.73
CA LEU A 110 -23.10 -7.22 10.73
C LEU A 110 -23.27 -6.49 12.07
N GLU A 111 -23.06 -7.18 13.19
CA GLU A 111 -23.09 -6.56 14.52
C GLU A 111 -22.04 -5.46 14.66
N GLU A 112 -20.81 -5.71 14.22
CA GLU A 112 -19.72 -4.74 14.32
C GLU A 112 -19.98 -3.50 13.45
N CYS A 113 -20.52 -3.66 12.24
CA CYS A 113 -20.94 -2.53 11.38
C CYS A 113 -22.09 -1.73 11.99
N GLN A 114 -23.01 -2.36 12.72
CA GLN A 114 -24.08 -1.66 13.46
C GLN A 114 -23.53 -0.85 14.65
N ARG A 115 -22.45 -1.32 15.29
CA ARG A 115 -21.84 -0.66 16.46
C ARG A 115 -21.05 0.60 16.11
N SER A 116 -20.56 0.74 14.88
CA SER A 116 -19.68 1.84 14.50
C SER A 116 -19.79 2.20 13.02
N ASN A 117 -19.82 3.50 12.72
CA ASN A 117 -19.72 4.04 11.36
C ASN A 117 -18.27 4.13 10.86
N SER A 118 -17.37 3.27 11.32
CA SER A 118 -16.02 3.23 10.77
C SER A 118 -16.04 2.73 9.33
N LEU A 119 -15.45 3.49 8.42
CA LEU A 119 -15.31 3.09 7.02
C LEU A 119 -14.53 1.77 6.91
N MET A 120 -13.39 1.64 7.62
CA MET A 120 -12.52 0.48 7.47
C MET A 120 -13.21 -0.83 7.88
N ARG A 121 -14.01 -0.76 8.95
CA ARG A 121 -14.85 -1.88 9.39
C ARG A 121 -15.84 -2.34 8.33
N HIS A 122 -16.50 -1.37 7.68
CA HIS A 122 -17.43 -1.68 6.60
C HIS A 122 -16.72 -2.23 5.36
N VAL A 123 -15.52 -1.72 5.04
CA VAL A 123 -14.66 -2.25 3.97
C VAL A 123 -14.28 -3.71 4.27
N ASN A 124 -13.81 -4.00 5.50
CA ASN A 124 -13.46 -5.35 5.91
C ASN A 124 -14.66 -6.32 5.82
N ALA A 125 -15.84 -5.89 6.28
CA ALA A 125 -17.08 -6.67 6.19
C ALA A 125 -17.52 -6.90 4.73
N PHE A 126 -17.39 -5.88 3.86
CA PHE A 126 -17.64 -6.02 2.43
C PHE A 126 -16.73 -7.08 1.82
N MET A 127 -15.44 -7.06 2.18
CA MET A 127 -14.48 -7.99 1.62
C MET A 127 -14.65 -9.43 2.09
N PHE A 128 -15.06 -9.63 3.34
CA PHE A 128 -15.53 -10.94 3.82
C PHE A 128 -16.71 -11.45 2.97
N SER A 129 -17.70 -10.59 2.72
CA SER A 129 -18.87 -10.94 1.91
C SER A 129 -18.51 -11.21 0.45
N ALA A 130 -17.52 -10.48 -0.09
CA ALA A 130 -17.03 -10.65 -1.46
C ALA A 130 -16.36 -12.03 -1.63
N ASN A 131 -15.54 -12.43 -0.66
CA ASN A 131 -14.92 -13.76 -0.63
C ASN A 131 -15.97 -14.88 -0.59
N GLY A 132 -17.01 -14.71 0.22
CA GLY A 132 -18.13 -15.65 0.31
C GLY A 132 -19.08 -15.65 -0.90
N LYS A 133 -18.86 -14.77 -1.89
CA LYS A 133 -19.72 -14.58 -3.07
C LYS A 133 -21.17 -14.25 -2.68
N ASP A 134 -21.33 -13.37 -1.70
CA ASP A 134 -22.65 -12.93 -1.26
C ASP A 134 -23.44 -12.29 -2.42
N SER A 135 -24.70 -12.68 -2.58
CA SER A 135 -25.56 -12.14 -3.65
C SER A 135 -25.89 -10.65 -3.47
N ASN A 136 -25.77 -10.10 -2.25
CA ASN A 136 -26.12 -8.71 -1.94
C ASN A 136 -24.93 -7.73 -2.00
N LEU A 137 -23.80 -8.12 -2.60
CA LEU A 137 -22.61 -7.24 -2.67
C LEU A 137 -22.88 -5.87 -3.27
N ASN A 138 -23.70 -5.81 -4.34
CA ASN A 138 -24.07 -4.55 -4.96
C ASN A 138 -24.89 -3.64 -4.02
N GLY A 139 -25.74 -4.23 -3.17
CA GLY A 139 -26.50 -3.48 -2.17
C GLY A 139 -25.59 -2.88 -1.10
N ILE A 140 -24.64 -3.68 -0.59
CA ILE A 140 -23.65 -3.21 0.39
C ILE A 140 -22.78 -2.10 -0.20
N LEU A 141 -22.24 -2.31 -1.41
CA LEU A 141 -21.42 -1.29 -2.09
C LEU A 141 -22.22 -0.02 -2.37
N GLY A 142 -23.51 -0.13 -2.72
CA GLY A 142 -24.40 1.01 -2.90
C GLY A 142 -24.58 1.84 -1.63
N GLU A 143 -24.78 1.20 -0.48
CA GLU A 143 -24.86 1.88 0.81
C GLU A 143 -23.54 2.59 1.16
N LEU A 144 -22.41 1.90 1.00
CA LEU A 144 -21.09 2.49 1.25
C LEU A 144 -20.78 3.65 0.32
N SER A 145 -21.14 3.53 -0.96
CA SER A 145 -21.00 4.61 -1.93
C SER A 145 -21.87 5.82 -1.56
N GLY A 146 -23.08 5.61 -1.03
CA GLY A 146 -23.91 6.71 -0.55
C GLY A 146 -23.31 7.43 0.65
N ARG A 147 -22.70 6.69 1.59
CA ARG A 147 -22.14 7.27 2.84
C ARG A 147 -20.75 7.87 2.66
N TYR A 148 -19.92 7.30 1.79
CA TYR A 148 -18.50 7.66 1.64
C TYR A 148 -18.10 7.92 0.17
N HIS A 149 -18.99 8.52 -0.62
CA HIS A 149 -18.87 8.68 -2.09
C HIS A 149 -17.53 9.20 -2.62
N SER A 150 -16.79 10.01 -1.86
CA SER A 150 -15.50 10.59 -2.26
C SER A 150 -14.27 9.85 -1.71
N ASN A 151 -14.46 8.76 -0.97
CA ASN A 151 -13.35 8.04 -0.36
C ASN A 151 -12.72 7.03 -1.34
N VAL A 152 -11.38 7.06 -1.43
CA VAL A 152 -10.59 6.20 -2.32
C VAL A 152 -10.83 4.71 -2.12
N TRP A 153 -11.16 4.27 -0.90
CA TRP A 153 -11.52 2.88 -0.62
C TRP A 153 -12.81 2.49 -1.34
N ILE A 154 -13.80 3.37 -1.41
CA ILE A 154 -15.04 3.09 -2.15
C ILE A 154 -14.77 2.96 -3.64
N SER A 155 -13.96 3.88 -4.21
CA SER A 155 -13.53 3.77 -5.60
C SER A 155 -12.80 2.45 -5.86
N ALA A 156 -11.92 2.02 -4.95
CA ALA A 156 -11.22 0.74 -5.04
C ALA A 156 -12.18 -0.46 -5.00
N LEU A 157 -13.19 -0.45 -4.12
CA LEU A 157 -14.22 -1.50 -4.07
C LEU A 157 -15.09 -1.52 -5.34
N GLN A 158 -15.40 -0.36 -5.93
CA GLN A 158 -16.11 -0.28 -7.21
C GLN A 158 -15.29 -0.90 -8.33
N SER A 159 -13.99 -0.61 -8.41
CA SER A 159 -13.08 -1.24 -9.38
C SER A 159 -12.91 -2.73 -9.18
N TYR A 160 -12.89 -3.19 -7.92
CA TYR A 160 -12.89 -4.60 -7.61
C TYR A 160 -14.13 -5.32 -8.17
N MET A 161 -15.31 -4.69 -8.07
CA MET A 161 -16.56 -5.23 -8.62
C MET A 161 -16.69 -5.07 -10.14
N GLU A 162 -16.09 -4.02 -10.70
CA GLU A 162 -16.13 -3.70 -12.13
C GLU A 162 -14.71 -3.40 -12.66
N PRO A 163 -13.93 -4.45 -13.00
CA PRO A 163 -12.51 -4.29 -13.37
C PRO A 163 -12.25 -3.39 -14.59
N SER A 164 -13.26 -3.11 -15.41
CA SER A 164 -13.18 -2.15 -16.52
C SER A 164 -13.08 -0.70 -16.06
N LYS A 165 -13.41 -0.37 -14.81
CA LYS A 165 -13.25 0.96 -14.22
C LYS A 165 -12.07 0.94 -13.27
N SER A 166 -11.06 1.79 -13.50
CA SER A 166 -9.96 1.94 -12.56
C SER A 166 -10.26 3.00 -11.50
N TRP A 167 -10.00 2.67 -10.23
CA TRP A 167 -10.33 3.49 -9.06
C TRP A 167 -9.49 4.76 -9.01
N SER A 168 -8.36 4.72 -9.69
CA SER A 168 -7.35 5.76 -9.75
C SER A 168 -7.51 6.67 -10.97
N SER A 169 -8.41 6.36 -11.92
CA SER A 169 -8.47 7.09 -13.20
C SER A 169 -8.67 8.59 -12.97
N GLU A 170 -9.62 8.96 -12.13
CA GLU A 170 -9.87 10.36 -11.78
C GLU A 170 -8.67 11.00 -11.07
N MET A 171 -8.03 10.27 -10.14
CA MET A 171 -6.82 10.72 -9.47
C MET A 171 -5.69 11.00 -10.46
N VAL A 172 -5.45 10.08 -11.40
CA VAL A 172 -4.45 10.22 -12.46
C VAL A 172 -4.75 11.45 -13.31
N GLU A 173 -5.98 11.58 -13.79
CA GLU A 173 -6.39 12.75 -14.58
C GLU A 173 -6.18 14.06 -13.84
N ASN A 174 -6.56 14.12 -12.56
CA ASN A 174 -6.40 15.30 -11.73
C ASN A 174 -4.91 15.63 -11.54
N GLN A 175 -4.06 14.64 -11.29
CA GLN A 175 -2.62 14.85 -11.19
C GLN A 175 -1.99 15.33 -12.50
N LEU A 176 -2.44 14.81 -13.65
CA LEU A 176 -1.91 15.21 -14.96
C LEU A 176 -2.37 16.60 -15.41
N LYS A 177 -3.47 17.14 -14.86
CA LYS A 177 -3.95 18.50 -15.10
C LYS A 177 -3.15 19.56 -14.34
N ILE A 178 -2.47 19.18 -13.25
CA ILE A 178 -1.62 20.11 -12.49
C ILE A 178 -0.39 20.47 -13.35
N PRO A 179 -0.13 21.77 -13.61
CA PRO A 179 1.03 22.19 -14.38
C PRO A 179 2.34 21.92 -13.61
N SER A 180 3.44 21.78 -14.34
CA SER A 180 4.77 21.81 -13.71
C SER A 180 5.06 23.21 -13.14
N ALA A 181 5.85 23.26 -12.08
CA ALA A 181 6.36 24.52 -11.53
C ALA A 181 7.27 25.25 -12.54
N SER A 182 7.49 26.55 -12.34
CA SER A 182 8.42 27.31 -13.19
C SER A 182 9.86 26.78 -13.04
N PRO A 183 10.75 26.99 -14.02
CA PRO A 183 12.16 26.61 -13.89
C PRO A 183 12.84 27.18 -12.63
N GLU A 184 12.52 28.42 -12.25
CA GLU A 184 13.05 29.08 -11.06
C GLU A 184 12.53 28.42 -9.76
N GLU A 185 11.24 28.10 -9.72
CA GLU A 185 10.63 27.36 -8.60
C GLU A 185 11.26 25.97 -8.49
N ILE A 186 11.42 25.26 -9.60
CA ILE A 186 12.06 23.93 -9.66
C ILE A 186 13.48 23.98 -9.11
N GLU A 187 14.29 24.95 -9.53
CA GLU A 187 15.67 25.06 -9.05
C GLU A 187 15.71 25.39 -7.56
N SER A 188 14.83 26.29 -7.09
CA SER A 188 14.73 26.63 -5.66
C SER A 188 14.37 25.41 -4.80
N VAL A 189 13.31 24.68 -5.18
CA VAL A 189 12.87 23.48 -4.43
C VAL A 189 13.89 22.36 -4.55
N THR A 190 14.48 22.15 -5.73
CA THR A 190 15.55 21.15 -5.92
C THR A 190 16.73 21.39 -4.99
N ASN A 191 17.16 22.65 -4.82
CA ASN A 191 18.24 23.00 -3.91
C ASN A 191 17.87 22.77 -2.45
N LEU A 192 16.62 23.07 -2.06
CA LEU A 192 16.12 22.77 -0.73
C LEU A 192 16.21 21.25 -0.41
N PHE A 193 15.79 20.40 -1.35
CA PHE A 193 15.83 18.94 -1.17
C PHE A 193 17.26 18.36 -1.23
N ASN A 194 18.16 18.99 -1.98
CA ASN A 194 19.57 18.56 -2.05
C ASN A 194 20.37 18.89 -0.78
N ASN A 195 19.88 19.80 0.06
CA ASN A 195 20.47 20.10 1.38
C ASN A 195 20.10 19.04 2.44
N LEU A 196 19.19 18.12 2.14
CA LEU A 196 18.86 17.02 3.03
C LEU A 196 20.00 15.99 3.00
N GLU A 197 20.56 15.65 4.16
CA GLU A 197 21.67 14.70 4.24
C GLU A 197 21.24 13.30 3.76
N LEU A 198 22.02 12.70 2.86
CA LEU A 198 21.79 11.34 2.33
C LEU A 198 21.62 10.28 3.43
N ASN A 199 22.35 10.41 4.54
CA ASN A 199 22.23 9.48 5.67
C ASN A 199 20.87 9.60 6.38
N LYS A 200 20.25 10.79 6.39
CA LYS A 200 18.88 10.97 6.90
C LYS A 200 17.87 10.29 5.98
N LEU A 201 18.04 10.41 4.66
CA LEU A 201 17.19 9.71 3.68
C LEU A 201 17.22 8.18 3.85
N ALA A 202 18.41 7.61 4.05
CA ALA A 202 18.56 6.17 4.27
C ALA A 202 17.89 5.70 5.58
N GLY A 203 17.95 6.51 6.65
CA GLY A 203 17.27 6.22 7.91
C GLY A 203 15.74 6.28 7.77
N ILE A 204 15.22 7.26 7.04
CA ILE A 204 13.78 7.45 6.81
C ILE A 204 13.17 6.32 5.97
N ALA A 205 13.93 5.80 4.99
CA ALA A 205 13.54 4.66 4.16
C ALA A 205 13.47 3.33 4.92
N SER A 206 14.10 3.26 6.09
CA SER A 206 14.13 2.05 6.90
C SER A 206 12.80 1.87 7.64
N SER A 207 12.47 0.62 8.00
CA SER A 207 11.20 0.22 8.65
C SER A 207 10.96 0.80 10.06
N SER A 208 11.68 1.86 10.43
CA SER A 208 11.58 2.55 11.72
C SER A 208 10.53 3.65 11.74
N THR A 209 10.08 4.15 10.59
CA THR A 209 9.05 5.21 10.53
C THR A 209 7.72 4.67 11.05
N THR A 210 7.19 5.29 12.09
CA THR A 210 5.92 4.91 12.71
C THR A 210 4.73 5.48 11.94
N LYS A 211 3.55 4.86 12.12
CA LYS A 211 2.28 5.38 11.58
C LYS A 211 1.96 6.79 12.10
N SER A 212 2.34 7.10 13.34
CA SER A 212 2.14 8.43 13.93
C SER A 212 3.03 9.49 13.26
N GLU A 213 4.30 9.18 13.02
CA GLU A 213 5.23 10.07 12.31
C GLU A 213 4.78 10.30 10.87
N PHE A 214 4.25 9.26 10.22
CA PHE A 214 3.65 9.38 8.89
C PHE A 214 2.51 10.41 8.87
N TYR A 215 1.47 10.25 9.69
CA TYR A 215 0.34 11.19 9.69
C TYR A 215 0.75 12.60 10.15
N SER A 216 1.67 12.71 11.11
CA SER A 216 2.23 14.02 11.47
C SER A 216 2.94 14.69 10.29
N SER A 217 3.60 13.92 9.44
CA SER A 217 4.27 14.42 8.24
C SER A 217 3.27 14.82 7.17
N ILE A 218 2.20 14.03 6.96
CA ILE A 218 1.11 14.39 6.04
C ILE A 218 0.48 15.73 6.44
N ASN A 219 0.14 15.92 7.72
CA ASN A 219 -0.42 17.18 8.21
C ASN A 219 0.54 18.37 7.99
N ARG A 220 1.85 18.18 8.22
CA ARG A 220 2.86 19.22 7.96
C ARG A 220 2.92 19.61 6.47
N LEU A 221 2.70 18.67 5.57
CA LEU A 221 2.71 18.92 4.12
C LEU A 221 1.47 19.69 3.65
N GLU A 222 0.35 19.66 4.40
CA GLU A 222 -0.81 20.51 4.11
C GLU A 222 -0.47 21.99 4.30
N ASP A 223 0.31 22.31 5.34
CA ASP A 223 0.76 23.68 5.64
C ASP A 223 1.98 24.10 4.81
N ASN A 224 2.91 23.17 4.57
CA ASN A 224 4.16 23.43 3.85
C ASN A 224 4.48 22.31 2.85
N PRO A 225 3.94 22.39 1.61
CA PRO A 225 4.12 21.33 0.61
C PRO A 225 5.56 21.13 0.11
N VAL A 226 6.47 22.09 0.37
CA VAL A 226 7.86 22.04 -0.08
C VAL A 226 8.83 21.52 0.99
N ASP A 227 8.34 21.08 2.15
CA ASP A 227 9.19 20.59 3.25
C ASP A 227 9.84 19.23 2.89
N PRO A 228 11.18 19.14 2.77
CA PRO A 228 11.83 17.92 2.33
C PRO A 228 11.74 16.76 3.32
N GLU A 229 11.76 17.05 4.63
CA GLU A 229 11.79 16.00 5.66
C GLU A 229 10.44 15.25 5.74
N PRO A 230 9.27 15.92 5.90
CA PRO A 230 7.97 15.27 5.84
C PRO A 230 7.71 14.56 4.51
N THR A 231 8.18 15.12 3.39
CA THR A 231 8.07 14.47 2.07
C THR A 231 8.82 13.14 2.03
N ALA A 232 10.07 13.14 2.51
CA ALA A 232 10.87 11.93 2.60
C ALA A 232 10.25 10.90 3.55
N ILE A 233 9.75 11.33 4.71
CA ILE A 233 9.09 10.45 5.70
C ILE A 233 7.84 9.79 5.09
N ALA A 234 6.99 10.57 4.43
CA ALA A 234 5.78 10.07 3.81
C ALA A 234 6.06 9.08 2.67
N LEU A 235 7.05 9.37 1.81
CA LEU A 235 7.48 8.47 0.76
C LEU A 235 8.12 7.18 1.31
N GLY A 236 8.97 7.29 2.33
CA GLY A 236 9.61 6.15 2.98
C GLY A 236 8.61 5.22 3.64
N TYR A 237 7.67 5.77 4.40
CA TYR A 237 6.60 5.01 5.04
C TYR A 237 5.74 4.28 4.00
N THR A 238 5.18 5.00 3.03
CA THR A 238 4.30 4.41 2.00
C THR A 238 4.99 3.35 1.16
N PHE A 239 6.31 3.49 0.90
CA PHE A 239 7.11 2.45 0.27
C PHE A 239 7.27 1.21 1.15
N SER A 240 7.69 1.38 2.41
CA SER A 240 7.93 0.26 3.34
C SER A 240 6.67 -0.52 3.70
N SER A 241 5.52 0.16 3.66
CA SER A 241 4.20 -0.38 3.91
C SER A 241 3.59 -1.08 2.69
N TYR A 242 4.25 -1.10 1.53
CA TYR A 242 3.74 -1.80 0.35
C TYR A 242 4.00 -3.31 0.47
N LEU A 243 2.94 -4.14 0.51
CA LEU A 243 3.04 -5.61 0.48
C LEU A 243 2.23 -6.15 -0.71
N SER A 244 2.91 -6.83 -1.64
CA SER A 244 2.40 -7.23 -2.96
C SER A 244 1.65 -8.58 -3.02
N SER A 245 1.14 -9.12 -1.91
CA SER A 245 0.71 -10.53 -1.88
C SER A 245 -0.80 -10.80 -1.81
N SER A 246 -1.69 -9.81 -1.91
CA SER A 246 -3.13 -10.11 -2.10
C SER A 246 -3.86 -8.98 -2.84
N VAL A 247 -5.03 -9.30 -3.40
CA VAL A 247 -5.89 -8.36 -4.16
C VAL A 247 -6.26 -7.09 -3.35
N ILE A 248 -6.15 -7.13 -2.01
CA ILE A 248 -6.27 -5.98 -1.07
C ILE A 248 -5.05 -5.83 -0.14
N GLY A 249 -3.96 -6.56 -0.40
CA GLY A 249 -2.63 -6.21 0.12
C GLY A 249 -2.21 -4.81 -0.33
N PHE A 250 -2.86 -4.34 -1.39
CA PHE A 250 -2.91 -2.97 -1.83
C PHE A 250 -3.73 -2.04 -0.90
N ASN A 251 -3.06 -1.05 -0.27
CA ASN A 251 -3.73 0.04 0.43
C ASN A 251 -3.95 1.23 -0.53
N PRO A 252 -5.18 1.44 -1.06
CA PRO A 252 -5.47 2.51 -2.01
C PRO A 252 -5.21 3.91 -1.45
N GLU A 253 -5.36 4.12 -0.14
CA GLU A 253 -5.06 5.41 0.50
C GLU A 253 -3.56 5.70 0.49
N LEU A 254 -2.74 4.77 0.98
CA LEU A 254 -1.29 4.95 0.96
C LEU A 254 -0.75 5.05 -0.47
N THR A 255 -1.37 4.32 -1.41
CA THR A 255 -0.96 4.41 -2.81
C THR A 255 -1.35 5.73 -3.45
N ALA A 256 -2.54 6.24 -3.17
CA ALA A 256 -2.96 7.55 -3.66
C ALA A 256 -2.03 8.66 -3.13
N ILE A 257 -1.69 8.59 -1.84
CA ILE A 257 -0.72 9.50 -1.20
C ILE A 257 0.65 9.37 -1.87
N ARG A 258 1.18 8.15 -2.00
CA ARG A 258 2.48 7.90 -2.63
C ARG A 258 2.52 8.41 -4.06
N PHE A 259 1.52 8.06 -4.87
CA PHE A 259 1.40 8.52 -6.24
C PHE A 259 1.35 10.06 -6.31
N GLY A 260 0.55 10.69 -5.46
CA GLY A 260 0.48 12.16 -5.37
C GLY A 260 1.83 12.79 -5.04
N LEU A 261 2.56 12.25 -4.06
CA LEU A 261 3.90 12.70 -3.67
C LEU A 261 4.92 12.51 -4.80
N MET A 262 4.90 11.36 -5.50
CA MET A 262 5.75 11.11 -6.67
C MET A 262 5.45 12.10 -7.79
N CYS A 263 4.18 12.30 -8.13
CA CYS A 263 3.76 13.28 -9.13
C CYS A 263 4.22 14.70 -8.77
N TRP A 264 4.07 15.08 -7.50
CA TRP A 264 4.53 16.37 -7.00
C TRP A 264 6.05 16.50 -7.12
N LEU A 265 6.80 15.47 -6.73
CA LEU A 265 8.26 15.46 -6.78
C LEU A 265 8.78 15.60 -8.21
N ILE A 266 8.19 14.89 -9.18
CA ILE A 266 8.55 15.00 -10.60
C ILE A 266 8.25 16.40 -11.14
N ARG A 267 7.19 17.06 -10.68
CA ARG A 267 6.82 18.41 -11.16
C ARG A 267 7.66 19.52 -10.54
N ASN A 268 8.05 19.39 -9.27
CA ASN A 268 8.61 20.48 -8.48
C ASN A 268 10.09 20.30 -8.14
N ALA A 269 10.59 19.07 -8.04
CA ALA A 269 11.99 18.81 -7.74
C ALA A 269 12.57 17.60 -8.52
N PRO A 270 12.38 17.54 -9.85
CA PRO A 270 12.78 16.39 -10.68
C PRO A 270 14.29 16.11 -10.65
N GLY A 271 15.11 17.12 -10.37
CA GLY A 271 16.57 17.00 -10.28
C GLY A 271 17.10 16.75 -8.86
N SER A 272 16.23 16.57 -7.87
CA SER A 272 16.63 16.38 -6.48
C SER A 272 17.26 15.01 -6.22
N GLN A 273 18.07 14.90 -5.16
CA GLN A 273 18.59 13.62 -4.68
C GLN A 273 17.47 12.68 -4.23
N LEU A 274 16.40 13.21 -3.62
CA LEU A 274 15.24 12.40 -3.23
C LEU A 274 14.58 11.75 -4.46
N ALA A 275 14.44 12.48 -5.57
CA ALA A 275 13.91 11.95 -6.84
C ALA A 275 14.84 10.92 -7.52
N SER A 276 16.02 10.67 -6.98
CA SER A 276 16.92 9.60 -7.42
C SER A 276 16.86 8.35 -6.53
N HIS A 277 16.19 8.45 -5.37
CA HIS A 277 16.22 7.42 -4.34
C HIS A 277 15.21 6.29 -4.62
N ALA A 278 15.59 5.05 -4.29
CA ALA A 278 14.79 3.84 -4.56
C ALA A 278 13.36 3.94 -4.02
N PHE A 279 13.17 4.17 -2.71
CA PHE A 279 11.81 4.24 -2.14
C PHE A 279 10.92 5.35 -2.73
N ALA A 280 11.52 6.46 -3.19
CA ALA A 280 10.79 7.60 -3.74
C ALA A 280 10.32 7.35 -5.18
N MET A 281 11.08 6.56 -5.96
CA MET A 281 10.86 6.37 -7.40
C MET A 281 10.75 4.92 -7.85
N ASP A 282 10.65 3.97 -6.92
CA ASP A 282 10.34 2.59 -7.24
C ASP A 282 8.95 2.52 -7.88
N PRO A 283 8.81 1.87 -9.04
CA PRO A 283 7.52 1.66 -9.69
C PRO A 283 6.50 1.11 -8.72
N LEU A 284 5.25 1.48 -8.94
CA LEU A 284 4.15 0.89 -8.19
C LEU A 284 3.90 -0.49 -8.81
N ASP A 285 4.42 -1.53 -8.17
CA ASP A 285 4.35 -2.91 -8.65
C ASP A 285 2.90 -3.28 -8.99
N GLU A 286 2.71 -3.91 -10.14
CA GLU A 286 1.42 -4.37 -10.68
C GLU A 286 0.41 -3.26 -11.04
N LEU A 287 0.83 -1.99 -11.05
CA LEU A 287 -0.01 -0.83 -11.39
C LEU A 287 0.53 -0.06 -12.60
N ASP A 288 0.61 -0.75 -13.74
CA ASP A 288 1.11 -0.21 -15.02
C ASP A 288 0.50 1.16 -15.39
N TYR A 289 -0.80 1.35 -15.11
CA TYR A 289 -1.50 2.59 -15.41
C TYR A 289 -1.03 3.80 -14.57
N LEU A 290 -0.58 3.60 -13.31
CA LEU A 290 0.02 4.69 -12.52
C LEU A 290 1.42 5.00 -13.03
N ASN A 291 2.18 3.97 -13.39
CA ASN A 291 3.50 4.11 -13.96
C ASN A 291 3.45 4.84 -15.32
N ASP A 292 2.41 4.61 -16.13
CA ASP A 292 2.12 5.39 -17.35
C ASP A 292 1.95 6.89 -17.05
N ALA A 293 1.19 7.22 -16.01
CA ALA A 293 0.96 8.62 -15.63
C ALA A 293 2.25 9.30 -15.14
N LEU A 294 3.05 8.62 -14.31
CA LEU A 294 4.36 9.12 -13.89
C LEU A 294 5.29 9.33 -15.10
N SER A 295 5.21 8.45 -16.09
CA SER A 295 5.99 8.55 -17.32
C SER A 295 5.62 9.79 -18.12
N ILE A 296 4.33 10.10 -18.26
CA ILE A 296 3.88 11.35 -18.90
C ILE A 296 4.49 12.58 -18.21
N LEU A 297 4.57 12.59 -16.88
CA LEU A 297 5.20 13.69 -16.15
C LEU A 297 6.70 13.79 -16.42
N TRP A 298 7.41 12.67 -16.49
CA TRP A 298 8.82 12.66 -16.87
C TRP A 298 9.07 13.12 -18.30
N GLU A 299 8.21 12.75 -19.24
CA GLU A 299 8.29 13.23 -20.63
C GLU A 299 8.14 14.76 -20.69
N ARG A 300 7.24 15.33 -19.88
CA ARG A 300 7.11 16.80 -19.75
C ARG A 300 8.39 17.44 -19.23
N GLN A 301 9.07 16.82 -18.26
CA GLN A 301 10.34 17.33 -17.72
C GLN A 301 11.48 17.25 -18.74
N ILE A 302 11.56 16.18 -19.54
CA ILE A 302 12.52 16.10 -20.65
C ILE A 302 12.24 17.21 -21.67
N ALA A 303 10.96 17.45 -21.98
CA ALA A 303 10.57 18.45 -22.96
C ALA A 303 10.87 19.89 -22.51
N SER A 304 10.82 20.18 -21.20
CA SER A 304 11.11 21.51 -20.66
C SER A 304 12.60 21.83 -20.62
N ASP A 305 13.46 20.86 -20.27
CA ASP A 305 14.92 21.06 -20.28
C ASP A 305 15.67 19.76 -20.63
N GLN A 306 16.13 19.69 -21.88
CA GLN A 306 16.89 18.55 -22.40
C GLN A 306 18.38 18.54 -22.00
N SER A 307 18.81 19.53 -21.21
CA SER A 307 20.22 19.74 -20.85
C SER A 307 20.52 19.51 -19.37
N ASP A 308 19.51 19.52 -18.49
CA ASP A 308 19.70 19.24 -17.06
C ASP A 308 20.03 17.75 -16.83
N LYS A 309 21.32 17.48 -16.61
CA LYS A 309 21.84 16.13 -16.34
C LYS A 309 21.21 15.47 -15.12
N ARG A 310 20.80 16.24 -14.10
CA ARG A 310 20.21 15.71 -12.86
C ARG A 310 18.84 15.10 -13.18
N VAL A 311 18.00 15.85 -13.89
CA VAL A 311 16.68 15.40 -14.34
C VAL A 311 16.81 14.19 -15.25
N LEU A 312 17.66 14.26 -16.27
CA LEU A 312 17.86 13.15 -17.22
C LEU A 312 18.36 11.87 -16.54
N LYS A 313 19.21 11.99 -15.50
CA LYS A 313 19.68 10.86 -14.70
C LYS A 313 18.52 10.23 -13.91
N ASN A 314 17.68 11.03 -13.26
CA ASN A 314 16.55 10.51 -12.49
C ASN A 314 15.50 9.83 -13.38
N VAL A 315 15.27 10.36 -14.59
CA VAL A 315 14.44 9.70 -15.61
C VAL A 315 15.04 8.34 -16.01
N ALA A 316 16.36 8.26 -16.21
CA ALA A 316 17.04 7.01 -16.55
C ALA A 316 16.89 5.96 -15.44
N ILE A 317 17.02 6.37 -14.17
CA ILE A 317 16.81 5.49 -12.99
C ILE A 317 15.38 4.95 -12.99
N PHE A 318 14.38 5.81 -13.16
CA PHE A 318 12.98 5.39 -13.22
C PHE A 318 12.72 4.40 -14.36
N ALA A 319 13.22 4.68 -15.56
CA ALA A 319 13.09 3.78 -16.70
C ALA A 319 13.76 2.42 -16.49
N ALA A 320 14.95 2.39 -15.88
CA ALA A 320 15.64 1.15 -15.56
C ALA A 320 14.85 0.29 -14.55
N LYS A 321 14.25 0.92 -13.53
CA LYS A 321 13.42 0.23 -12.54
C LYS A 321 12.13 -0.34 -13.11
N LEU A 322 11.53 0.30 -14.12
CA LEU A 322 10.38 -0.24 -14.87
C LEU A 322 10.73 -1.48 -15.70
N GLY A 323 12.01 -1.82 -15.87
CA GLY A 323 12.45 -2.98 -16.63
C GLY A 323 12.06 -2.92 -18.10
N VAL A 324 11.51 -4.02 -18.64
CA VAL A 324 11.21 -4.18 -20.08
C VAL A 324 9.77 -3.79 -20.41
N SER A 325 9.16 -2.89 -19.64
CA SER A 325 7.77 -2.45 -19.92
C SER A 325 7.69 -1.57 -21.18
N PRO A 326 6.55 -1.56 -21.90
CA PRO A 326 6.33 -0.64 -23.02
C PRO A 326 6.53 0.84 -22.62
N VAL A 327 6.20 1.16 -21.38
CA VAL A 327 6.36 2.47 -20.75
C VAL A 327 7.83 2.85 -20.64
N ALA A 328 8.66 1.94 -20.12
CA ALA A 328 10.11 2.12 -20.02
C ALA A 328 10.71 2.37 -21.41
N GLN A 329 10.32 1.57 -22.41
CA GLN A 329 10.85 1.72 -23.78
C GLN A 329 10.52 3.09 -24.38
N LYS A 330 9.33 3.64 -24.09
CA LYS A 330 8.94 4.99 -24.54
C LYS A 330 9.85 6.06 -23.94
N ILE A 331 10.10 6.00 -22.63
CA ILE A 331 11.01 6.93 -21.93
C ILE A 331 12.44 6.80 -22.48
N VAL A 332 12.96 5.57 -22.60
CA VAL A 332 14.30 5.29 -23.13
C VAL A 332 14.46 5.88 -24.52
N ASN A 333 13.46 5.73 -25.39
CA ASN A 333 13.47 6.29 -26.74
C ASN A 333 13.55 7.82 -26.72
N GLN A 334 12.79 8.50 -25.85
CA GLN A 334 12.87 9.95 -25.72
C GLN A 334 14.21 10.40 -25.14
N LEU A 335 14.66 9.77 -24.06
CA LEU A 335 15.91 10.08 -23.39
C LEU A 335 17.10 9.92 -24.34
N SER A 336 17.13 8.89 -25.18
CA SER A 336 18.19 8.63 -26.16
C SER A 336 18.39 9.74 -27.21
N ARG A 337 17.40 10.64 -27.36
CA ARG A 337 17.44 11.80 -28.28
C ARG A 337 18.01 13.05 -27.63
N THR A 338 18.19 13.06 -26.30
CA THR A 338 18.78 14.18 -25.56
C THR A 338 20.30 14.17 -25.66
N LYS A 339 20.95 15.30 -25.33
CA LYS A 339 22.41 15.47 -25.41
C LYS A 339 23.19 14.43 -24.60
N TYR A 340 22.68 14.04 -23.44
CA TYR A 340 23.38 13.15 -22.50
C TYR A 340 22.70 11.79 -22.31
N GLY A 341 21.51 11.57 -22.87
CA GLY A 341 20.68 10.43 -22.49
C GLY A 341 21.27 9.07 -22.81
N LYS A 342 21.96 8.90 -23.94
CA LYS A 342 22.63 7.61 -24.26
C LYS A 342 23.73 7.25 -23.26
N GLN A 343 24.50 8.24 -22.81
CA GLN A 343 25.54 8.05 -21.81
C GLN A 343 24.93 7.68 -20.46
N LEU A 344 23.93 8.45 -20.01
CA LEU A 344 23.26 8.23 -18.72
C LEU A 344 22.54 6.88 -18.66
N LEU A 345 21.90 6.46 -19.75
CA LEU A 345 21.29 5.13 -19.84
C LEU A 345 22.34 4.02 -19.66
N ALA A 346 23.50 4.13 -20.30
CA ALA A 346 24.57 3.15 -20.13
C ALA A 346 25.12 3.12 -18.70
N GLU A 347 25.28 4.30 -18.08
CA GLU A 347 25.71 4.41 -16.68
C GLU A 347 24.72 3.76 -15.71
N VAL A 348 23.42 4.04 -15.85
CA VAL A 348 22.38 3.51 -14.95
C VAL A 348 22.18 2.00 -15.16
N VAL A 349 22.12 1.52 -16.41
CA VAL A 349 21.96 0.08 -16.69
C VAL A 349 23.14 -0.73 -16.15
N SER A 350 24.34 -0.16 -15.99
CA SER A 350 25.46 -0.88 -15.37
C SER A 350 25.29 -1.13 -13.86
N GLN A 351 24.30 -0.50 -13.22
CA GLN A 351 24.06 -0.56 -11.77
C GLN A 351 22.89 -1.50 -11.39
N TYR A 352 22.14 -2.00 -12.38
CA TYR A 352 20.98 -2.88 -12.23
C TYR A 352 21.16 -4.09 -13.15
#